data_AF-A0AA43U9N3-F1
#
_entry.id   AF-A0AA43U9N3-F1
#
_cell.length_a   1.000
_cell.length_b   1.000
_cell.length_c   1.000
_cell.angle_alpha   90.00
_cell.angle_beta   90.00
_cell.angle_gamma   90.00
#
_symmetry.space_group_name_H-M   'P 1'
#
loop_
_entity.id
_entity.type
_entity.pdbx_description
1 polymer ?
#
loop_
_entity_poly.entity_id
_entity_poly.type
_entity_poly.pdbx_seq_one_letter_code
_entity_poly.pdbx_strand_id
1 'polypeptide(L)'
;MTDGNNCYSLKGAVYGVYNSSDKLVQTLETDENGYAKSGGLPQGTYSVKEMSSSPSYKIDVASYDVTVYSDSTSTVNVTEVPQNDPVSVLVGKIDKDTTEAYKQNGATFEGAQFEIKYFDNLNGDSSGTPVRTWVYETNANGEIHPMTQNPVSGDETFKDTFGDVVFPIGTYTIQEIKAPTGYLVNNTIETRIITEEPGSDEHVDTYNQVTTPEQVKRSDLSFSKKFSNTGERGKNIPFLLTSNSTGESHFAT
;
A
#
# COMPACT_ATOMS: atom_id res chain seq x y z
N MET A 1 11.52 -8.31 -4.16
CA MET A 1 10.26 -8.36 -3.38
C MET A 1 10.29 -9.51 -2.40
N THR A 2 10.54 -10.74 -2.86
CA THR A 2 10.35 -11.98 -2.08
C THR A 2 11.61 -12.49 -1.38
N ASP A 3 12.82 -12.13 -1.85
CA ASP A 3 14.08 -12.58 -1.26
C ASP A 3 14.21 -12.14 0.21
N GLY A 4 14.34 -13.12 1.12
CA GLY A 4 14.41 -12.91 2.57
C GLY A 4 13.14 -12.35 3.22
N ASN A 5 12.01 -12.34 2.52
CA ASN A 5 10.75 -11.75 2.98
C ASN A 5 9.84 -12.81 3.62
N ASN A 6 9.56 -12.69 4.92
CA ASN A 6 8.80 -13.70 5.65
C ASN A 6 7.31 -13.80 5.28
N CYS A 7 6.78 -12.87 4.47
CA CYS A 7 5.42 -12.97 3.94
C CYS A 7 5.30 -13.94 2.76
N TYR A 8 6.41 -14.29 2.10
CA TYR A 8 6.42 -15.15 0.91
C TYR A 8 7.16 -16.45 1.21
N SER A 9 6.60 -17.57 0.75
CA SER A 9 7.27 -18.87 0.83
C SER A 9 7.06 -19.65 -0.45
N LEU A 10 8.04 -20.47 -0.85
CA LEU A 10 7.86 -21.45 -1.94
C LEU A 10 7.36 -22.80 -1.43
N LYS A 11 7.23 -22.96 -0.10
CA LYS A 11 6.69 -24.17 0.51
C LYS A 11 5.17 -24.14 0.50
N GLY A 12 4.58 -25.29 0.26
CA GLY A 12 3.14 -25.51 0.42
C GLY A 12 2.33 -25.30 -0.85
N ALA A 13 2.94 -24.95 -1.99
CA ALA A 13 2.26 -25.10 -3.27
C ALA A 13 1.96 -26.59 -3.51
N VAL A 14 0.74 -26.84 -3.95
CA VAL A 14 0.22 -28.18 -4.19
C VAL A 14 0.06 -28.38 -5.69
N TYR A 15 0.79 -29.33 -6.25
CA TYR A 15 0.73 -29.68 -7.67
C TYR A 15 0.07 -31.04 -7.87
N GLY A 16 -0.83 -31.13 -8.85
CA GLY A 16 -1.39 -32.37 -9.33
C GLY A 16 -0.62 -32.89 -10.55
N VAL A 17 -0.30 -34.18 -10.55
CA VAL A 17 0.23 -34.90 -11.71
C VAL A 17 -0.90 -35.70 -12.34
N TYR A 18 -1.15 -35.51 -13.62
CA TYR A 18 -2.24 -36.12 -14.37
C TYR A 18 -1.69 -36.95 -15.53
N ASN A 19 -2.29 -38.10 -15.81
CA ASN A 19 -1.89 -38.93 -16.94
C ASN A 19 -2.53 -38.45 -18.27
N SER A 20 -2.25 -39.15 -19.38
CA SER A 20 -2.80 -38.85 -20.70
C SER A 20 -4.33 -38.94 -20.83
N SER A 21 -5.03 -39.45 -19.81
CA SER A 21 -6.51 -39.46 -19.74
C SER A 21 -7.05 -38.38 -18.79
N ASP A 22 -6.21 -37.40 -18.43
CA ASP A 22 -6.48 -36.33 -17.47
C ASP A 22 -6.91 -36.83 -16.08
N LYS A 23 -6.48 -38.05 -15.72
CA LYS A 23 -6.72 -38.60 -14.39
C LYS A 23 -5.58 -38.21 -13.45
N LEU A 24 -5.92 -37.60 -12.31
CA LEU A 24 -4.98 -37.33 -11.22
C LEU A 24 -4.35 -38.65 -10.74
N VAL A 25 -3.03 -38.72 -10.79
CA VAL A 25 -2.25 -39.90 -10.35
C VAL A 25 -1.54 -39.66 -9.02
N GLN A 26 -1.04 -38.46 -8.78
CA GLN A 26 -0.34 -38.07 -7.55
C GLN A 26 -0.53 -36.57 -7.28
N THR A 27 -0.43 -36.20 -6.01
CA THR A 27 -0.34 -34.81 -5.55
C THR A 27 1.00 -34.62 -4.87
N LEU A 28 1.66 -33.51 -5.17
CA LEU A 28 2.98 -33.15 -4.66
C LEU A 28 2.89 -31.80 -3.95
N GLU A 29 3.59 -31.66 -2.85
CA GLU A 29 3.69 -30.40 -2.11
C GLU A 29 5.15 -29.94 -2.14
N THR A 30 5.38 -28.66 -2.41
CA THR A 30 6.72 -28.07 -2.45
C THR A 30 7.29 -27.88 -1.05
N ASP A 31 8.59 -28.15 -0.90
CA ASP A 31 9.34 -27.87 0.32
C ASP A 31 9.82 -26.40 0.40
N GLU A 32 10.59 -26.07 1.44
CA GLU A 32 11.14 -24.70 1.66
C GLU A 32 11.96 -24.16 0.48
N ASN A 33 12.50 -25.04 -0.38
CA ASN A 33 13.27 -24.65 -1.56
C ASN A 33 12.41 -24.63 -2.84
N GLY A 34 11.08 -24.78 -2.73
CA GLY A 34 10.18 -24.92 -3.87
C GLY A 34 10.30 -26.27 -4.57
N TYR A 35 10.93 -27.27 -3.95
CA TYR A 35 11.17 -28.57 -4.58
C TYR A 35 10.10 -29.57 -4.17
N ALA A 36 9.59 -30.32 -5.15
CA ALA A 36 8.69 -31.43 -4.94
C ALA A 36 9.12 -32.62 -5.82
N LYS A 37 8.95 -33.85 -5.33
CA LYS A 37 9.32 -35.07 -6.07
C LYS A 37 8.19 -36.09 -6.02
N SER A 38 7.82 -36.60 -7.18
CA SER A 38 6.89 -37.72 -7.29
C SER A 38 7.48 -39.03 -6.77
N GLY A 39 6.60 -39.98 -6.48
CA GLY A 39 7.00 -41.38 -6.41
C GLY A 39 7.38 -41.92 -7.80
N GLY A 40 7.62 -43.23 -7.89
CA GLY A 40 7.81 -43.90 -9.18
C GLY A 40 6.55 -43.82 -10.04
N LEU A 41 6.70 -43.28 -11.25
CA LEU A 41 5.64 -43.23 -12.25
C LEU A 41 5.99 -44.18 -13.41
N PRO A 42 5.01 -44.89 -13.98
CA PRO A 42 5.20 -45.60 -15.24
C PRO A 42 5.73 -44.67 -16.33
N GLN A 43 6.52 -45.21 -17.26
CA GLN A 43 6.91 -44.47 -18.45
C GLN A 43 5.67 -44.01 -19.22
N GLY A 44 5.62 -42.73 -19.58
CA GLY A 44 4.47 -42.14 -20.25
C GLY A 44 4.50 -40.61 -20.23
N THR A 45 3.47 -40.01 -20.83
CA THR A 45 3.27 -38.56 -20.82
C THR A 45 2.28 -38.18 -19.72
N TYR A 46 2.63 -37.11 -19.00
CA TYR A 46 1.87 -36.55 -17.91
C TYR A 46 1.75 -35.04 -18.09
N SER A 47 0.76 -34.44 -17.44
CA SER A 47 0.69 -32.99 -17.24
C SER A 47 0.77 -32.67 -15.74
N VAL A 48 1.51 -31.63 -15.39
CA VAL A 48 1.61 -31.08 -14.04
C VAL A 48 0.83 -29.77 -14.01
N LYS A 49 -0.10 -29.63 -13.05
CA LYS A 49 -0.95 -28.45 -12.88
C LYS A 49 -0.91 -28.02 -11.41
N GLU A 50 -0.78 -26.73 -11.16
CA GLU A 50 -0.92 -26.22 -9.79
C GLU A 50 -2.38 -26.31 -9.33
N MET A 51 -2.59 -26.75 -8.09
CA MET A 51 -3.90 -26.89 -7.46
C MET A 51 -4.10 -25.87 -6.34
N SER A 52 -3.01 -25.45 -5.69
CA SER A 52 -2.97 -24.42 -4.66
C SER A 52 -1.62 -23.74 -4.73
N SER A 53 -1.59 -22.41 -4.75
CA SER A 53 -0.35 -21.64 -4.75
C SER A 53 0.38 -21.73 -3.41
N SER A 54 1.67 -21.38 -3.43
CA SER A 54 2.41 -21.12 -2.21
C SER A 54 1.96 -19.80 -1.57
N PRO A 55 2.16 -19.61 -0.25
CA PRO A 55 1.75 -18.39 0.45
C PRO A 55 2.25 -17.10 -0.23
N SER A 56 1.32 -16.18 -0.49
CA SER A 56 1.52 -14.88 -1.12
C SER A 56 1.92 -14.92 -2.60
N TYR A 57 1.66 -16.02 -3.29
CA TYR A 57 1.82 -16.14 -4.74
C TYR A 57 0.48 -16.40 -5.43
N LYS A 58 0.35 -15.93 -6.66
CA LYS A 58 -0.84 -16.18 -7.48
C LYS A 58 -0.84 -17.63 -7.96
N ILE A 59 -2.02 -18.23 -8.13
CA ILE A 59 -2.11 -19.58 -8.69
C ILE A 59 -1.73 -19.57 -10.18
N ASP A 60 -0.84 -20.49 -10.56
CA ASP A 60 -0.49 -20.75 -11.94
C ASP A 60 -1.50 -21.72 -12.57
N VAL A 61 -2.32 -21.17 -13.46
CA VAL A 61 -3.36 -21.94 -14.17
C VAL A 61 -2.81 -22.69 -15.40
N ALA A 62 -1.51 -22.59 -15.69
CA ALA A 62 -0.89 -23.31 -16.79
C ALA A 62 -0.82 -24.82 -16.53
N SER A 63 -0.73 -25.58 -17.63
CA SER A 63 -0.53 -27.02 -17.61
C SER A 63 0.80 -27.33 -18.27
N TYR A 64 1.66 -28.05 -17.56
CA TYR A 64 3.02 -28.35 -17.98
C TYR A 64 3.16 -29.81 -18.38
N ASP A 65 3.38 -30.08 -19.66
CA ASP A 65 3.57 -31.43 -20.15
C ASP A 65 4.98 -31.95 -19.86
N VAL A 66 5.06 -33.22 -19.43
CA VAL A 66 6.31 -33.91 -19.16
C VAL A 66 6.22 -35.37 -19.58
N THR A 67 7.26 -35.85 -20.26
CA THR A 67 7.42 -37.28 -20.55
C THR A 67 8.37 -37.90 -19.55
N VAL A 68 7.90 -38.91 -18.81
CA VAL A 68 8.69 -39.73 -17.89
C VAL A 68 9.27 -40.90 -18.66
N TYR A 69 10.58 -41.11 -18.57
CA TYR A 69 11.29 -42.26 -19.14
C TYR A 69 11.82 -43.17 -18.02
N SER A 70 12.00 -44.46 -18.32
CA SER A 70 12.64 -45.39 -17.38
C SER A 70 14.06 -44.93 -17.01
N ASP A 71 14.46 -45.16 -15.76
CA ASP A 71 15.83 -44.95 -15.25
C ASP A 71 16.38 -43.51 -15.41
N SER A 72 15.49 -42.52 -15.57
CA SER A 72 15.84 -41.10 -15.64
C SER A 72 14.88 -40.25 -14.81
N THR A 73 15.33 -39.07 -14.39
CA THR A 73 14.47 -38.09 -13.72
C THR A 73 14.10 -37.01 -14.74
N SER A 74 12.82 -36.95 -15.11
CA SER A 74 12.26 -35.83 -15.87
C SER A 74 11.99 -34.66 -14.93
N THR A 75 12.25 -33.44 -15.40
CA THR A 75 12.10 -32.21 -14.61
C THR A 75 11.10 -31.27 -15.26
N VAL A 76 10.23 -30.68 -14.45
CA VAL A 76 9.40 -29.53 -14.82
C VAL A 76 9.86 -28.36 -13.95
N ASN A 77 10.13 -27.21 -14.57
CA ASN A 77 10.46 -25.98 -13.86
C ASN A 77 9.34 -24.98 -14.11
N VAL A 78 8.81 -24.42 -13.04
CA VAL A 78 7.77 -23.39 -13.05
C VAL A 78 8.28 -22.17 -12.28
N THR A 79 7.64 -21.03 -12.46
CA THR A 79 8.02 -19.80 -11.78
C THR A 79 6.81 -19.20 -11.11
N GLU A 80 6.89 -19.08 -9.79
CA GLU A 80 5.88 -18.44 -8.97
C GLU A 80 5.91 -16.91 -9.19
N VAL A 81 4.73 -16.28 -9.23
CA VAL A 81 4.60 -14.82 -9.39
C VAL A 81 4.00 -14.24 -8.10
N PRO A 82 4.76 -13.40 -7.37
CA PRO A 82 4.34 -12.92 -6.05
C PRO A 82 3.17 -11.96 -6.16
N GLN A 83 2.18 -12.14 -5.31
CA GLN A 83 1.11 -11.18 -5.18
C GLN A 83 1.58 -9.91 -4.47
N ASN A 84 1.00 -8.79 -4.89
CA ASN A 84 1.28 -7.46 -4.38
C ASN A 84 0.08 -6.54 -4.64
N ASP A 85 0.04 -5.38 -4.00
CA ASP A 85 -1.03 -4.39 -4.18
C ASP A 85 -0.43 -3.13 -4.82
N PRO A 86 -0.94 -2.67 -5.97
CA PRO A 86 -0.43 -1.46 -6.62
C PRO A 86 -0.73 -0.18 -5.82
N VAL A 87 -1.70 -0.22 -4.90
CA VAL A 87 -2.15 0.88 -4.03
C VAL A 87 -2.41 2.16 -4.83
N SER A 88 -3.65 2.31 -5.30
CA SER A 88 -4.04 3.50 -6.06
C SER A 88 -3.92 4.79 -5.26
N VAL A 89 -4.47 4.80 -4.04
CA VAL A 89 -4.40 5.93 -3.12
C VAL A 89 -3.92 5.46 -1.76
N LEU A 90 -2.70 5.85 -1.39
CA LEU A 90 -2.10 5.48 -0.11
C LEU A 90 -2.73 6.27 1.05
N VAL A 91 -2.80 7.59 0.89
CA VAL A 91 -3.33 8.54 1.88
C VAL A 91 -4.27 9.51 1.18
N GLY A 92 -5.39 9.83 1.83
CA GLY A 92 -6.23 10.99 1.53
C GLY A 92 -6.40 11.88 2.76
N LYS A 93 -6.22 13.18 2.59
CA LYS A 93 -6.45 14.19 3.64
C LYS A 93 -7.88 14.72 3.59
N ILE A 94 -8.51 14.83 4.76
CA ILE A 94 -9.84 15.44 4.92
C ILE A 94 -9.80 16.60 5.92
N ASP A 95 -10.73 17.53 5.79
CA ASP A 95 -10.92 18.56 6.81
C ASP A 95 -11.67 17.96 8.01
N LYS A 96 -11.13 18.15 9.23
CA LYS A 96 -11.72 17.63 10.47
C LYS A 96 -13.11 18.19 10.75
N ASP A 97 -13.37 19.44 10.34
CA ASP A 97 -14.56 20.20 10.69
C ASP A 97 -15.72 19.98 9.70
N THR A 98 -15.44 19.61 8.43
CA THR A 98 -16.49 19.43 7.41
C THR A 98 -16.78 17.98 7.02
N THR A 99 -15.94 17.00 7.41
CA THR A 99 -16.06 15.57 7.04
C THR A 99 -16.11 15.24 5.55
N GLU A 100 -16.13 16.25 4.68
CA GLU A 100 -15.96 16.16 3.23
C GLU A 100 -14.51 16.45 2.85
N ALA A 101 -14.07 15.94 1.68
CA ALA A 101 -12.84 16.37 0.99
C ALA A 101 -12.96 17.81 0.45
N TYR A 102 -13.51 18.71 1.27
CA TYR A 102 -14.01 20.00 0.85
C TYR A 102 -13.00 21.09 1.19
N LYS A 103 -12.27 21.51 0.16
CA LYS A 103 -11.41 22.69 0.14
C LYS A 103 -12.29 23.94 0.22
N GLN A 104 -12.46 24.57 1.40
CA GLN A 104 -12.98 25.94 1.44
C GLN A 104 -11.87 26.93 1.04
N ASN A 105 -12.17 27.77 0.04
CA ASN A 105 -11.43 29.00 -0.30
C ASN A 105 -9.91 28.86 -0.51
N GLY A 106 -9.48 27.90 -1.33
CA GLY A 106 -8.07 27.83 -1.80
C GLY A 106 -7.07 27.22 -0.82
N ALA A 107 -7.54 26.65 0.30
CA ALA A 107 -6.71 25.78 1.14
C ALA A 107 -6.27 24.53 0.37
N THR A 108 -4.98 24.21 0.46
CA THR A 108 -4.40 22.99 -0.10
C THR A 108 -3.86 22.12 1.01
N PHE A 109 -4.15 20.82 0.97
CA PHE A 109 -3.47 19.83 1.79
C PHE A 109 -2.16 19.35 1.14
N GLU A 110 -1.60 20.14 0.23
CA GLU A 110 -0.34 19.87 -0.47
C GLU A 110 0.85 20.01 0.48
N GLY A 111 1.87 19.18 0.27
CA GLY A 111 3.13 19.33 0.99
C GLY A 111 3.18 18.68 2.39
N ALA A 112 2.12 17.95 2.78
CA ALA A 112 2.19 17.09 3.95
C ALA A 112 3.11 15.91 3.67
N GLN A 113 4.01 15.58 4.57
CA GLN A 113 4.91 14.43 4.40
C GLN A 113 4.53 13.30 5.33
N PHE A 114 4.48 12.09 4.76
CA PHE A 114 4.16 10.85 5.45
C PHE A 114 5.33 9.90 5.39
N GLU A 115 5.75 9.42 6.56
CA GLU A 115 6.68 8.29 6.67
C GLU A 115 5.88 6.99 6.59
N ILE A 116 6.30 6.13 5.67
CA ILE A 116 5.71 4.82 5.40
C ILE A 116 6.78 3.78 5.70
N LYS A 117 6.51 2.86 6.61
CA LYS A 117 7.42 1.76 6.94
C LYS A 117 6.79 0.42 6.59
N TYR A 118 7.56 -0.44 5.94
CA TYR A 118 7.17 -1.80 5.61
C TYR A 118 7.84 -2.82 6.53
N PHE A 119 7.06 -3.79 6.97
CA PHE A 119 7.47 -4.94 7.76
C PHE A 119 6.96 -6.21 7.09
N ASP A 120 7.83 -7.20 6.95
CA ASP A 120 7.57 -8.49 6.34
C ASP A 120 6.83 -9.45 7.31
N ASN A 121 5.72 -8.99 7.87
CA ASN A 121 4.86 -9.81 8.70
C ASN A 121 3.38 -9.50 8.44
N LEU A 122 2.51 -10.43 8.83
CA LEU A 122 1.06 -10.32 8.66
C LEU A 122 0.29 -10.13 9.98
N ASN A 123 0.99 -9.91 11.09
CA ASN A 123 0.36 -9.80 12.41
C ASN A 123 0.24 -8.35 12.91
N GLY A 124 0.65 -7.37 12.11
CA GLY A 124 0.61 -5.96 12.47
C GLY A 124 1.74 -5.52 13.40
N ASP A 125 2.74 -6.38 13.66
CA ASP A 125 3.87 -6.03 14.51
C ASP A 125 4.79 -5.03 13.79
N SER A 126 4.98 -3.89 14.43
CA SER A 126 5.84 -2.79 13.98
C SER A 126 6.92 -2.42 15.00
N SER A 127 7.17 -3.30 15.97
CA SER A 127 8.18 -3.09 17.02
C SER A 127 9.63 -3.33 16.55
N GLY A 128 9.80 -4.06 15.45
CA GLY A 128 11.09 -4.39 14.84
C GLY A 128 11.71 -3.28 13.99
N THR A 129 12.79 -3.62 13.28
CA THR A 129 13.37 -2.74 12.26
C THR A 129 12.55 -2.90 10.96
N PRO A 130 12.11 -1.81 10.32
CA PRO A 130 11.39 -1.91 9.06
C PRO A 130 12.32 -2.41 7.94
N VAL A 131 11.77 -3.22 7.03
CA VAL A 131 12.46 -3.72 5.85
C VAL A 131 12.71 -2.59 4.84
N ARG A 132 11.75 -1.67 4.73
CA ARG A 132 11.84 -0.46 3.91
C ARG A 132 11.17 0.72 4.60
N THR A 133 11.68 1.92 4.34
CA THR A 133 11.08 3.18 4.76
C THR A 133 11.06 4.17 3.60
N TRP A 134 9.91 4.81 3.39
CA TRP A 134 9.72 5.85 2.39
C TRP A 134 9.11 7.08 3.02
N VAL A 135 9.39 8.24 2.45
CA VAL A 135 8.65 9.47 2.73
C VAL A 135 7.95 9.89 1.45
N TYR A 136 6.64 10.03 1.51
CA TYR A 136 5.81 10.57 0.42
C TYR A 136 5.26 11.93 0.80
N GLU A 137 4.93 12.73 -0.20
CA GLU A 137 4.35 14.06 -0.01
C GLU A 137 2.97 14.14 -0.68
N THR A 138 1.98 14.74 -0.02
CA THR A 138 0.64 14.90 -0.60
C THR A 138 0.63 15.89 -1.76
N ASN A 139 -0.12 15.56 -2.80
CA ASN A 139 -0.37 16.44 -3.94
C ASN A 139 -1.37 17.58 -3.61
N ALA A 140 -1.71 18.42 -4.59
CA ALA A 140 -2.68 19.51 -4.44
C ALA A 140 -4.10 19.08 -4.01
N ASN A 141 -4.45 17.80 -4.15
CA ASN A 141 -5.70 17.20 -3.67
C ASN A 141 -5.60 16.65 -2.25
N GLY A 142 -4.42 16.68 -1.64
CA GLY A 142 -4.20 16.07 -0.32
C GLY A 142 -4.01 14.56 -0.38
N GLU A 143 -3.65 14.03 -1.55
CA GLU A 143 -3.57 12.59 -1.78
C GLU A 143 -2.15 12.15 -2.11
N ILE A 144 -1.85 10.89 -1.84
CA ILE A 144 -0.59 10.23 -2.22
C ILE A 144 -0.94 9.06 -3.15
N HIS A 145 -0.40 9.09 -4.38
CA HIS A 145 -0.68 8.12 -5.45
C HIS A 145 0.61 7.42 -5.89
N PRO A 146 1.09 6.39 -5.18
CA PRO A 146 2.44 5.86 -5.35
C PRO A 146 2.69 5.22 -6.72
N MET A 147 1.66 4.77 -7.44
CA MET A 147 1.81 4.31 -8.84
C MET A 147 2.29 5.40 -9.80
N THR A 148 2.00 6.67 -9.51
CA THR A 148 2.30 7.81 -10.41
C THR A 148 3.23 8.83 -9.78
N GLN A 149 3.69 8.56 -8.56
CA GLN A 149 4.47 9.47 -7.74
C GLN A 149 5.62 8.71 -7.07
N ASN A 150 6.83 9.25 -7.17
CA ASN A 150 7.97 8.75 -6.42
C ASN A 150 7.99 9.28 -4.98
N PRO A 151 8.57 8.53 -4.02
CA PRO A 151 8.84 9.06 -2.69
C PRO A 151 9.82 10.24 -2.78
N VAL A 152 9.67 11.22 -1.88
CA VAL A 152 10.58 12.37 -1.79
C VAL A 152 11.93 11.97 -1.17
N SER A 153 11.95 10.90 -0.38
CA SER A 153 13.16 10.27 0.17
C SER A 153 12.86 8.86 0.66
N GLY A 154 13.89 8.05 0.91
CA GLY A 154 13.77 6.71 1.46
C GLY A 154 14.45 5.66 0.59
N ASP A 155 14.07 4.42 0.81
CA ASP A 155 14.58 3.27 0.06
C ASP A 155 14.01 3.18 -1.37
N GLU A 156 14.60 2.31 -2.19
CA GLU A 156 14.03 1.95 -3.50
C GLU A 156 12.65 1.29 -3.34
N THR A 157 11.72 1.63 -4.23
CA THR A 157 10.37 1.06 -4.25
C THR A 157 10.39 -0.36 -4.79
N PHE A 158 9.42 -1.18 -4.37
CA PHE A 158 9.19 -2.47 -5.01
C PHE A 158 8.53 -2.28 -6.37
N LYS A 159 8.80 -3.23 -7.27
CA LYS A 159 8.19 -3.30 -8.59
C LYS A 159 7.63 -4.69 -8.85
N ASP A 160 6.54 -4.75 -9.58
CA ASP A 160 5.91 -5.99 -10.04
C ASP A 160 6.57 -6.52 -11.33
N THR A 161 6.00 -7.56 -11.93
CA THR A 161 6.50 -8.12 -13.20
C THR A 161 6.32 -7.20 -14.41
N PHE A 162 5.43 -6.20 -14.32
CA PHE A 162 5.21 -5.18 -15.35
C PHE A 162 6.17 -3.98 -15.22
N GLY A 163 6.84 -3.86 -14.07
CA GLY A 163 7.75 -2.77 -13.74
C GLY A 163 7.07 -1.59 -13.05
N ASP A 164 5.80 -1.73 -12.67
CA ASP A 164 5.02 -0.74 -11.96
C ASP A 164 5.35 -0.73 -10.47
N VAL A 165 5.23 0.43 -9.82
CA VAL A 165 5.47 0.55 -8.37
C VAL A 165 4.33 -0.10 -7.61
N VAL A 166 4.67 -0.99 -6.69
CA VAL A 166 3.70 -1.78 -5.92
C VAL A 166 4.12 -1.95 -4.46
N PHE A 167 3.18 -2.36 -3.63
CA PHE A 167 3.34 -2.62 -2.21
C PHE A 167 3.25 -4.14 -1.98
N PRO A 168 4.32 -4.80 -1.51
CA PRO A 168 4.28 -6.22 -1.18
C PRO A 168 3.26 -6.56 -0.10
N ILE A 169 2.87 -7.83 -0.03
CA ILE A 169 2.12 -8.38 1.09
C ILE A 169 2.91 -8.18 2.39
N GLY A 170 2.23 -7.76 3.46
CA GLY A 170 2.84 -7.50 4.76
C GLY A 170 2.24 -6.29 5.49
N THR A 171 2.93 -5.85 6.53
CA THR A 171 2.47 -4.83 7.46
C THR A 171 3.10 -3.48 7.14
N TYR A 172 2.29 -2.43 7.19
CA TYR A 172 2.68 -1.06 6.94
C TYR A 172 2.31 -0.17 8.11
N THR A 173 3.22 0.72 8.49
CA THR A 173 2.87 1.88 9.31
C THR A 173 2.94 3.17 8.50
N ILE A 174 1.99 4.05 8.74
CA ILE A 174 1.80 5.31 8.03
C ILE A 174 1.68 6.41 9.10
N GLN A 175 2.61 7.36 9.09
CA GLN A 175 2.63 8.46 10.05
C GLN A 175 2.89 9.79 9.35
N GLU A 176 2.10 10.81 9.65
CA GLU A 176 2.42 12.15 9.22
C GLU A 176 3.61 12.69 10.03
N ILE A 177 4.65 13.13 9.33
CA ILE A 177 5.86 13.69 9.93
C ILE A 177 5.99 15.20 9.70
N LYS A 178 5.18 15.75 8.78
CA LYS A 178 5.13 17.17 8.48
C LYS A 178 3.73 17.53 7.98
N ALA A 179 3.06 18.45 8.66
CA ALA A 179 1.78 19.00 8.21
C ALA A 179 1.95 19.99 7.05
N PRO A 180 0.89 20.20 6.25
CA PRO A 180 0.78 21.33 5.34
C PRO A 180 0.91 22.67 6.09
N THR A 181 1.23 23.72 5.33
CA THR A 181 1.32 25.08 5.89
C THR A 181 -0.03 25.50 6.48
N GLY A 182 -0.03 25.96 7.73
CA GLY A 182 -1.25 26.40 8.43
C GLY A 182 -1.94 25.32 9.28
N TYR A 183 -1.48 24.08 9.23
CA TYR A 183 -2.07 22.95 9.96
C TYR A 183 -1.14 22.38 11.05
N LEU A 184 -1.73 21.68 12.01
CA LEU A 184 -1.06 20.92 13.07
C LEU A 184 -0.72 19.52 12.57
N VAL A 185 0.48 19.03 12.88
CA VAL A 185 0.90 17.67 12.54
C VAL A 185 0.11 16.63 13.34
N ASN A 186 -0.40 15.61 12.64
CA ASN A 186 -1.05 14.46 13.24
C ASN A 186 -0.07 13.28 13.36
N ASN A 187 0.56 13.17 14.53
CA ASN A 187 1.54 12.10 14.80
C ASN A 187 0.93 10.70 15.02
N THR A 188 -0.36 10.49 14.74
CA THR A 188 -1.01 9.18 14.85
C THR A 188 -0.35 8.20 13.87
N ILE A 189 -0.05 6.99 14.36
CA ILE A 189 0.48 5.91 13.53
C ILE A 189 -0.69 5.03 13.11
N GLU A 190 -0.97 5.02 11.83
CA GLU A 190 -1.94 4.12 11.21
C GLU A 190 -1.24 2.83 10.79
N THR A 191 -1.85 1.68 11.08
CA THR A 191 -1.34 0.38 10.64
C THR A 191 -2.25 -0.19 9.57
N ARG A 192 -1.67 -0.71 8.49
CA ARG A 192 -2.37 -1.44 7.42
C ARG A 192 -1.66 -2.76 7.17
N ILE A 193 -2.41 -3.77 6.78
CA ILE A 193 -1.88 -5.08 6.41
C ILE A 193 -2.43 -5.38 5.03
N ILE A 194 -1.52 -5.61 4.08
CA ILE A 194 -1.84 -6.08 2.74
C ILE A 194 -1.72 -7.60 2.77
N THR A 195 -2.73 -8.30 2.29
CA THR A 195 -2.84 -9.77 2.33
C THR A 195 -3.03 -10.33 0.93
N GLU A 196 -2.68 -11.61 0.75
CA GLU A 196 -2.99 -12.35 -0.47
C GLU A 196 -4.49 -12.46 -0.74
N GLU A 197 -4.85 -12.69 -2.01
CA GLU A 197 -6.21 -13.02 -2.43
C GLU A 197 -6.18 -14.30 -3.28
N PRO A 198 -7.19 -15.18 -3.16
CA PRO A 198 -7.24 -16.37 -3.98
C PRO A 198 -7.42 -15.97 -5.45
N GLY A 199 -6.58 -16.49 -6.35
CA GLY A 199 -6.72 -16.23 -7.77
C GLY A 199 -5.43 -16.29 -8.54
N SER A 200 -5.52 -16.06 -9.85
CA SER A 200 -4.39 -16.07 -10.78
C SER A 200 -3.86 -14.66 -11.09
N ASP A 201 -4.40 -13.65 -10.41
CA ASP A 201 -3.98 -12.26 -10.56
C ASP A 201 -2.79 -11.96 -9.66
N GLU A 202 -1.83 -11.22 -10.21
CA GLU A 202 -0.66 -10.75 -9.47
C GLU A 202 -1.01 -9.60 -8.53
N HIS A 203 -1.99 -8.78 -8.90
CA HIS A 203 -2.47 -7.68 -8.09
C HIS A 203 -3.62 -8.12 -7.19
N VAL A 204 -3.53 -7.76 -5.92
CA VAL A 204 -4.63 -7.83 -4.94
C VAL A 204 -5.17 -6.43 -4.67
N ASP A 205 -6.38 -6.34 -4.11
CA ASP A 205 -7.00 -5.07 -3.67
C ASP A 205 -7.38 -5.15 -2.18
N THR A 206 -6.37 -5.29 -1.32
CA THR A 206 -6.55 -5.49 0.13
C THR A 206 -6.09 -4.32 0.97
N TYR A 207 -5.37 -3.36 0.37
CA TYR A 207 -5.01 -2.13 1.04
C TYR A 207 -6.23 -1.24 1.31
N ASN A 208 -6.37 -0.82 2.56
CA ASN A 208 -7.41 0.12 2.96
C ASN A 208 -6.82 1.53 3.09
N GLN A 209 -7.29 2.47 2.26
CA GLN A 209 -6.84 3.86 2.25
C GLN A 209 -6.79 4.47 3.65
N VAL A 210 -5.68 5.15 3.96
CA VAL A 210 -5.55 5.95 5.18
C VAL A 210 -6.22 7.31 4.96
N THR A 211 -7.24 7.62 5.76
CA THR A 211 -7.86 8.94 5.78
C THR A 211 -7.43 9.67 7.04
N THR A 212 -6.80 10.84 6.89
CA THR A 212 -6.28 11.61 8.04
C THR A 212 -6.93 13.00 8.12
N PRO A 213 -7.53 13.36 9.27
CA PRO A 213 -8.14 14.66 9.45
C PRO A 213 -7.09 15.74 9.74
N GLU A 214 -7.27 16.89 9.13
CA GLU A 214 -6.40 18.06 9.31
C GLU A 214 -6.95 19.02 10.36
N GLN A 215 -6.07 19.53 11.22
CA GLN A 215 -6.44 20.50 12.26
C GLN A 215 -5.73 21.84 12.04
N VAL A 216 -6.51 22.88 11.76
CA VAL A 216 -6.02 24.25 11.55
C VAL A 216 -5.31 24.79 12.80
N LYS A 217 -4.16 25.44 12.63
CA LYS A 217 -3.51 26.24 13.67
C LYS A 217 -4.31 27.50 13.93
N ARG A 218 -4.73 27.72 15.18
CA ARG A 218 -5.55 28.87 15.58
C ARG A 218 -4.86 29.71 16.64
N SER A 219 -5.06 31.02 16.57
CA SER A 219 -4.65 32.00 17.57
C SER A 219 -5.57 33.22 17.52
N ASP A 220 -5.50 34.08 18.53
CA ASP A 220 -6.35 35.27 18.64
C ASP A 220 -5.75 36.47 17.90
N LEU A 221 -6.59 37.21 17.17
CA LEU A 221 -6.23 38.49 16.56
C LEU A 221 -7.04 39.62 17.21
N SER A 222 -6.37 40.68 17.68
CA SER A 222 -7.03 41.89 18.18
C SER A 222 -6.47 43.14 17.52
N PHE A 223 -7.36 44.07 17.14
CA PHE A 223 -6.97 45.40 16.68
C PHE A 223 -8.08 46.42 16.99
N SER A 224 -7.77 47.71 16.93
CA SER A 224 -8.75 48.79 17.13
C SER A 224 -8.69 49.78 15.98
N LYS A 225 -9.86 50.13 15.42
CA LYS A 225 -9.98 51.15 14.38
C LYS A 225 -10.27 52.50 15.03
N LYS A 226 -9.48 53.52 14.69
CA LYS A 226 -9.69 54.91 15.13
C LYS A 226 -10.00 55.80 13.94
N PHE A 227 -10.89 56.78 14.14
CA PHE A 227 -11.13 57.83 13.15
C PHE A 227 -9.97 58.83 13.16
N SER A 228 -9.47 59.19 11.99
CA SER A 228 -8.29 60.04 11.83
C SER A 228 -8.52 61.49 12.30
N ASN A 229 -9.76 61.96 12.22
CA ASN A 229 -10.17 63.32 12.57
C ASN A 229 -10.58 63.50 14.05
N THR A 230 -11.05 62.45 14.73
CA THR A 230 -11.53 62.54 16.12
C THR A 230 -10.68 61.74 17.11
N GLY A 231 -9.88 60.77 16.65
CA GLY A 231 -9.14 59.84 17.51
C GLY A 231 -10.01 58.81 18.25
N GLU A 232 -11.35 58.92 18.13
CA GLU A 232 -12.30 58.01 18.75
C GLU A 232 -12.26 56.63 18.09
N ARG A 233 -12.56 55.60 18.88
CA ARG A 233 -12.68 54.23 18.39
C ARG A 233 -14.00 54.07 17.62
N GLY A 234 -13.92 53.55 16.40
CA GLY A 234 -15.11 53.10 15.67
C GLY A 234 -15.77 51.95 16.40
N LYS A 235 -17.06 52.08 16.71
CA LYS A 235 -17.88 51.00 17.31
C LYS A 235 -18.59 50.23 16.20
N ASN A 236 -18.70 48.91 16.35
CA ASN A 236 -19.44 48.01 15.46
C ASN A 236 -19.00 48.09 13.99
N ILE A 237 -17.69 48.21 13.74
CA ILE A 237 -17.17 48.14 12.37
C ILE A 237 -16.91 46.66 12.08
N PRO A 238 -17.71 46.00 11.22
CA PRO A 238 -17.51 44.60 10.90
C PRO A 238 -16.24 44.41 10.07
N PHE A 239 -15.52 43.33 10.34
CA PHE A 239 -14.40 42.86 9.55
C PHE A 239 -14.60 41.40 9.17
N LEU A 240 -14.26 41.08 7.93
CA LEU A 240 -14.07 39.70 7.49
C LEU A 240 -12.58 39.39 7.58
N LEU A 241 -12.22 38.41 8.40
CA LEU A 241 -10.87 37.89 8.51
C LEU A 241 -10.80 36.58 7.73
N THR A 242 -9.98 36.52 6.68
CA THR A 242 -9.74 35.31 5.90
C THR A 242 -8.30 34.85 6.09
N SER A 243 -8.12 33.59 6.46
CA SER A 243 -6.80 32.96 6.54
C SER A 243 -6.24 32.74 5.13
N ASN A 244 -5.06 33.29 4.85
CA ASN A 244 -4.39 33.03 3.57
C ASN A 244 -3.87 31.58 3.43
N SER A 245 -3.62 30.90 4.55
CA SER A 245 -3.10 29.53 4.54
C SER A 245 -4.19 28.46 4.53
N THR A 246 -5.36 28.75 5.09
CA THR A 246 -6.44 27.77 5.25
C THR A 246 -7.76 28.20 4.61
N GLY A 247 -7.85 29.37 3.98
CA GLY A 247 -9.07 29.88 3.32
C GLY A 247 -10.25 30.21 4.25
N GLU A 248 -10.17 29.76 5.49
CA GLU A 248 -11.20 29.92 6.51
C GLU A 248 -11.49 31.40 6.80
N SER A 249 -12.77 31.75 6.95
CA SER A 249 -13.20 33.12 7.18
C SER A 249 -14.07 33.29 8.43
N HIS A 250 -13.82 34.37 9.18
CA HIS A 250 -14.56 34.73 10.40
C HIS A 250 -15.04 36.18 10.35
N PHE A 251 -16.27 36.41 10.81
CA PHE A 251 -16.79 37.76 11.02
C PHE A 251 -16.42 38.24 12.43
N ALA A 252 -15.73 39.37 12.51
CA ALA A 252 -15.46 40.08 13.76
C ALA A 252 -16.26 41.39 13.82
N THR A 253 -16.86 41.69 14.97
CA THR A 253 -17.69 42.88 15.21
C THR A 253 -17.17 43.73 16.35
#